data_AF-A0A7R8UXV7-F1
#
_entry.id   AF-A0A7R8UXV7-F1
#
_cell.length_a   1.000
_cell.length_b   1.000
_cell.length_c   1.000
_cell.angle_alpha   90.00
_cell.angle_beta   90.00
_cell.angle_gamma   90.00
#
_symmetry.space_group_name_H-M   'P 1'
#
loop_
_entity.id
_entity.type
_entity.pdbx_description
1 polymer ?
#
loop_
_entity_poly.entity_id
_entity_poly.type
_entity_poly.pdbx_seq_one_letter_code
_entity_poly.pdbx_strand_id
1 'polypeptide(L)'
;MVAHRCVIFKILFIFLLCGSVICANSKNRQQRGCQIKLPTDIPKGEPLYLSGNPGRFRLFKPINQTNHLAVNSKLTLFCPGRRNTLLNSPNNSTELTCGSGNRFVNENGHEVNLSQFNCTRGIEGDLHMTREKCSSNRGYIYDIGFRIDSRNFLTVFKVCYDNSSETTFFSTHHINGPVVKYFVKDSRRRNFKTTGMSATTKADKVYNKKSQIDRFSDIFGTQQIYINNSMHLSRGHLTPDADFVFPNFQLATYFYVNVAPEFQSVNGGNWARIEFMARELASDYKSDFTIYTGIFETLSLPNRLGQPVEIFLDSNHKINAPKWFWKVIKNERLDAGIVMITLNNPFAKRDEIVEFCPNVCKRASLTSKHFEIIKKGYTFCCEVNAFKNVVHDLPRNFTAPNLLECAKANYLFDNEVQLQ
;
A
#
# COMPACT_ATOMS: atom_id res chain seq x y z
N MET A 1 -50.39 -20.44 75.99
CA MET A 1 -51.56 -19.82 75.32
C MET A 1 -51.33 -19.98 73.82
N VAL A 2 -51.66 -21.13 73.23
CA VAL A 2 -53.00 -21.64 72.86
C VAL A 2 -53.68 -20.69 71.87
N ALA A 3 -54.28 -21.07 70.74
CA ALA A 3 -54.14 -22.15 69.74
C ALA A 3 -55.34 -21.97 68.77
N HIS A 4 -55.25 -22.62 67.60
CA HIS A 4 -56.34 -23.01 66.67
C HIS A 4 -56.92 -21.89 65.78
N ARG A 5 -57.20 -22.08 64.48
CA ARG A 5 -57.78 -23.22 63.71
C ARG A 5 -57.20 -23.20 62.27
N CYS A 6 -56.79 -24.30 61.62
CA CYS A 6 -57.51 -25.51 61.18
C CYS A 6 -58.46 -25.28 60.00
N VAL A 7 -58.07 -25.71 58.78
CA VAL A 7 -58.95 -26.39 57.80
C VAL A 7 -58.13 -27.40 56.99
N ILE A 8 -58.71 -28.59 56.85
CA ILE A 8 -58.20 -29.87 56.34
C ILE A 8 -58.67 -30.07 54.88
N PHE A 9 -57.96 -30.95 54.15
CA PHE A 9 -58.32 -31.80 52.97
C PHE A 9 -57.39 -31.51 51.77
N LYS A 10 -56.72 -32.47 51.13
CA LYS A 10 -57.03 -33.88 50.89
C LYS A 10 -55.74 -34.62 50.44
N ILE A 11 -55.58 -35.85 50.90
CA ILE A 11 -54.52 -36.79 50.50
C ILE A 11 -54.72 -37.21 49.03
N LEU A 12 -53.66 -37.21 48.23
CA LEU A 12 -53.50 -38.17 47.13
C LEU A 12 -52.01 -38.53 46.99
N PHE A 13 -51.68 -39.76 47.37
CA PHE A 13 -50.42 -40.43 47.07
C PHE A 13 -50.44 -40.87 45.60
N ILE A 14 -49.53 -40.38 44.76
CA ILE A 14 -49.15 -41.05 43.51
C ILE A 14 -47.62 -41.09 43.43
N PHE A 15 -47.15 -42.31 43.17
CA PHE A 15 -45.76 -42.75 43.09
C PHE A 15 -44.95 -42.06 41.99
N LEU A 16 -43.67 -41.87 42.29
CA LEU A 16 -42.48 -41.97 41.41
C LEU A 16 -42.68 -41.75 39.90
N LEU A 17 -42.03 -40.72 39.37
CA LEU A 17 -41.13 -40.86 38.22
C LEU A 17 -40.05 -39.78 38.27
N CYS A 18 -38.81 -40.25 38.28
CA CYS A 18 -37.58 -39.48 38.29
C CYS A 18 -37.47 -38.67 36.99
N GLY A 19 -37.74 -37.37 37.07
CA GLY A 19 -37.49 -36.43 35.98
C GLY A 19 -36.33 -35.52 36.37
N SER A 20 -35.11 -35.96 36.09
CA SER A 20 -33.93 -35.09 36.09
C SER A 20 -34.18 -33.95 35.11
N VAL A 21 -34.54 -32.78 35.65
CA VAL A 21 -34.50 -31.52 34.90
C VAL A 21 -33.03 -31.23 34.63
N ILE A 22 -32.54 -31.76 33.51
CA ILE A 22 -31.34 -31.27 32.87
C ILE A 22 -31.70 -29.86 32.44
N CYS A 23 -31.33 -28.86 33.26
CA CYS A 23 -31.19 -27.50 32.79
C CYS A 23 -30.15 -27.54 31.68
N ALA A 24 -30.61 -27.71 30.45
CA ALA A 24 -29.81 -27.55 29.26
C ALA A 24 -29.28 -26.12 29.32
N ASN A 25 -28.00 -25.99 29.65
CA ASN A 25 -27.24 -24.80 29.33
C ASN A 25 -27.41 -24.60 27.83
N SER A 26 -28.30 -23.68 27.45
CA SER A 26 -28.31 -23.04 26.15
C SER A 26 -26.93 -22.41 26.01
N LYS A 27 -25.98 -23.19 25.46
CA LYS A 27 -24.84 -22.62 24.77
C LYS A 27 -25.47 -21.78 23.69
N ASN A 28 -25.57 -20.48 23.95
CA ASN A 28 -25.99 -19.49 22.99
C ASN A 28 -25.17 -19.80 21.73
N ARG A 29 -25.81 -20.42 20.73
CA ARG A 29 -25.17 -20.86 19.50
C ARG A 29 -24.90 -19.56 18.78
N GLN A 30 -23.80 -18.90 19.13
CA GLN A 30 -23.36 -17.67 18.49
C GLN A 30 -23.31 -18.01 17.01
N GLN A 31 -24.27 -17.48 16.24
CA GLN A 31 -24.43 -17.88 14.86
C GLN A 31 -23.13 -17.54 14.16
N ARG A 32 -22.36 -18.56 13.79
CA ARG A 32 -21.08 -18.36 13.13
C ARG A 32 -21.39 -17.75 11.77
N GLY A 33 -21.05 -16.48 11.62
CA GLY A 33 -21.12 -15.79 10.33
C GLY A 33 -20.06 -16.33 9.37
N CYS A 34 -19.76 -15.54 8.34
CA CYS A 34 -18.91 -15.96 7.23
C CYS A 34 -17.46 -15.60 7.50
N GLN A 35 -16.57 -16.30 6.82
CA GLN A 35 -15.13 -16.18 6.99
C GLN A 35 -14.48 -16.00 5.63
N ILE A 36 -13.53 -15.08 5.54
CA ILE A 36 -12.64 -14.91 4.39
C ILE A 36 -11.21 -14.99 4.90
N LYS A 37 -10.52 -16.07 4.56
CA LYS A 37 -9.14 -16.35 4.97
C LYS A 37 -8.15 -15.90 3.91
N LEU A 38 -7.18 -15.09 4.32
CA LEU A 38 -6.08 -14.63 3.49
C LEU A 38 -4.83 -15.52 3.65
N PRO A 39 -4.06 -15.75 2.57
CA PRO A 39 -4.39 -15.45 1.17
C PRO A 39 -5.26 -16.55 0.50
N THR A 40 -5.63 -17.62 1.22
CA THR A 40 -6.11 -18.88 0.64
C THR A 40 -7.46 -18.82 -0.05
N ASP A 41 -8.36 -17.94 0.41
CA ASP A 41 -9.73 -17.86 -0.10
C ASP A 41 -9.87 -16.86 -1.24
N ILE A 42 -8.78 -16.18 -1.61
CA ILE A 42 -8.78 -15.20 -2.71
C ILE A 42 -8.43 -15.94 -4.01
N PRO A 43 -9.36 -16.05 -4.97
CA PRO A 43 -9.09 -16.72 -6.23
C PRO A 43 -8.17 -15.87 -7.13
N LYS A 44 -7.58 -16.49 -8.15
CA LYS A 44 -6.86 -15.75 -9.19
C LYS A 44 -7.86 -14.98 -10.05
N GLY A 45 -7.61 -13.69 -10.27
CA GLY A 45 -8.54 -12.85 -11.05
C GLY A 45 -9.76 -12.46 -10.23
N GLU A 46 -9.54 -12.29 -8.93
CA GLU A 46 -10.52 -11.88 -7.95
C GLU A 46 -11.23 -10.57 -8.33
N PRO A 47 -12.52 -10.44 -8.04
CA PRO A 47 -13.23 -9.18 -8.13
C PRO A 47 -12.77 -8.19 -7.05
N LEU A 48 -13.20 -6.94 -7.17
CA LEU A 48 -13.19 -6.03 -6.03
C LEU A 48 -14.22 -6.53 -5.01
N TYR A 49 -13.76 -6.65 -3.77
CA TYR A 49 -14.62 -6.89 -2.62
C TYR A 49 -15.05 -5.54 -2.06
N LEU A 50 -16.35 -5.26 -2.12
CA LEU A 50 -16.93 -4.01 -1.65
C LEU A 50 -17.84 -4.27 -0.44
N SER A 51 -17.75 -3.37 0.53
CA SER A 51 -18.61 -3.34 1.72
C SER A 51 -19.51 -2.11 1.66
N GLY A 52 -20.66 -2.17 2.35
CA GLY A 52 -21.65 -1.10 2.35
C GLY A 52 -22.71 -1.28 1.26
N ASN A 53 -23.58 -0.27 1.14
CA ASN A 53 -24.71 -0.29 0.22
C ASN A 53 -24.35 0.39 -1.12
N PRO A 54 -25.10 0.09 -2.20
CA PRO A 54 -25.00 0.82 -3.46
C PRO A 54 -24.99 2.35 -3.26
N GLY A 55 -24.04 3.03 -3.90
CA GLY A 55 -23.80 4.47 -3.76
C GLY A 55 -23.03 4.90 -2.50
N ARG A 56 -22.69 3.98 -1.60
CA ARG A 56 -21.82 4.21 -0.43
C ARG A 56 -20.78 3.09 -0.24
N PHE A 57 -20.38 2.47 -1.34
CA PHE A 57 -19.41 1.39 -1.31
C PHE A 57 -18.07 1.85 -0.72
N ARG A 58 -17.42 0.91 -0.03
CA ARG A 58 -16.05 1.03 0.44
C ARG A 58 -15.29 -0.22 0.04
N LEU A 59 -14.02 -0.07 -0.30
CA LEU A 59 -13.13 -1.22 -0.48
C LEU A 59 -13.12 -2.04 0.80
N PHE A 60 -13.28 -3.35 0.68
CA PHE A 60 -13.19 -4.26 1.80
C PHE A 60 -11.80 -4.17 2.42
N LYS A 61 -11.76 -3.83 3.71
CA LYS A 61 -10.52 -3.72 4.48
C LYS A 61 -10.41 -4.92 5.43
N PRO A 62 -9.55 -5.90 5.14
CA PRO A 62 -9.33 -7.02 6.05
C PRO A 62 -8.69 -6.52 7.36
N ILE A 63 -9.08 -7.14 8.47
CA ILE A 63 -8.61 -6.80 9.82
C ILE A 63 -7.77 -7.91 10.45
N ASN A 64 -7.85 -9.13 9.92
CA ASN A 64 -7.11 -10.31 10.38
C ASN A 64 -6.83 -11.26 9.22
N GLN A 65 -6.02 -12.30 9.45
CA GLN A 65 -5.83 -13.37 8.49
C GLN A 65 -7.18 -14.01 8.11
N THR A 66 -8.00 -14.33 9.13
CA THR A 66 -9.38 -14.79 8.95
C THR A 66 -10.31 -13.64 9.28
N ASN A 67 -11.04 -13.16 8.28
CA ASN A 67 -11.95 -12.03 8.41
C ASN A 67 -13.36 -12.56 8.64
N HIS A 68 -13.94 -12.24 9.80
CA HIS A 68 -15.27 -12.67 10.17
C HIS A 68 -16.32 -11.61 9.77
N LEU A 69 -17.32 -12.04 9.01
CA LEU A 69 -18.46 -11.23 8.60
C LEU A 69 -19.68 -11.60 9.45
N ALA A 70 -20.42 -10.60 9.91
CA ALA A 70 -21.64 -10.83 10.69
C ALA A 70 -22.73 -11.50 9.84
N VAL A 71 -23.57 -12.33 10.47
CA VAL A 71 -24.76 -12.87 9.79
C VAL A 71 -25.63 -11.72 9.30
N ASN A 72 -26.19 -11.88 8.10
CA ASN A 72 -26.95 -10.89 7.34
C ASN A 72 -26.14 -9.68 6.83
N SER A 73 -24.82 -9.62 7.05
CA SER A 73 -23.99 -8.63 6.38
C SER A 73 -23.85 -8.92 4.89
N LYS A 74 -23.60 -7.87 4.11
CA LYS A 74 -23.51 -7.92 2.65
C LYS A 74 -22.07 -7.69 2.20
N LEU A 75 -21.67 -8.44 1.18
CA LEU A 75 -20.40 -8.31 0.47
C LEU A 75 -20.70 -8.25 -1.02
N THR A 76 -20.37 -7.14 -1.67
CA THR A 76 -20.55 -6.99 -3.11
C THR A 76 -19.26 -7.36 -3.83
N LEU A 77 -19.36 -8.24 -4.82
CA LEU A 77 -18.27 -8.55 -5.74
C LEU A 77 -18.44 -7.71 -7.00
N PHE A 78 -17.38 -7.05 -7.44
CA PHE A 78 -17.44 -6.11 -8.57
C PHE A 78 -16.24 -6.21 -9.52
N CYS A 79 -16.52 -6.31 -10.82
CA CYS A 79 -15.55 -6.28 -11.90
C CYS A 79 -15.60 -4.92 -12.62
N PRO A 80 -14.75 -3.94 -12.23
CA PRO A 80 -14.66 -2.66 -12.93
C PRO A 80 -14.08 -2.82 -14.33
N GLY A 81 -14.36 -1.84 -15.18
CA GLY A 81 -13.77 -1.71 -16.51
C GLY A 81 -14.70 -2.14 -17.66
N ARG A 82 -14.39 -1.66 -18.86
CA ARG A 82 -15.22 -1.91 -20.05
C ARG A 82 -15.13 -3.38 -20.48
N ARG A 83 -16.28 -4.02 -20.67
CA ARG A 83 -16.38 -5.45 -21.04
C ARG A 83 -15.64 -6.37 -20.06
N ASN A 84 -15.67 -6.03 -18.76
CA ASN A 84 -15.25 -6.90 -17.69
C ASN A 84 -16.51 -7.41 -16.97
N THR A 85 -16.72 -8.71 -17.00
CA THR A 85 -17.90 -9.36 -16.42
C THR A 85 -17.48 -10.26 -15.27
N LEU A 86 -18.40 -10.47 -14.33
CA LEU A 86 -18.18 -11.39 -13.22
C LEU A 86 -18.65 -12.78 -13.64
N LEU A 87 -17.77 -13.77 -13.65
CA LEU A 87 -18.15 -15.15 -13.92
C LEU A 87 -19.19 -15.61 -12.89
N ASN A 88 -20.16 -16.41 -13.34
CA ASN A 88 -21.28 -16.88 -12.53
C ASN A 88 -22.20 -15.75 -12.00
N SER A 89 -22.20 -14.58 -12.67
CA SER A 89 -23.18 -13.52 -12.52
C SER A 89 -23.66 -13.05 -13.90
N PRO A 90 -24.94 -12.63 -14.06
CA PRO A 90 -25.42 -12.02 -15.31
C PRO A 90 -24.76 -10.67 -15.61
N ASN A 91 -24.21 -10.00 -14.59
CA ASN A 91 -23.65 -8.65 -14.68
C ASN A 91 -22.17 -8.63 -14.26
N ASN A 92 -21.57 -7.44 -14.24
CA ASN A 92 -20.23 -7.23 -13.70
C ASN A 92 -20.20 -7.13 -12.17
N SER A 93 -21.33 -7.34 -11.49
CA SER A 93 -21.46 -7.31 -10.04
C SER A 93 -22.38 -8.41 -9.53
N THR A 94 -22.23 -8.80 -8.26
CA THR A 94 -23.23 -9.58 -7.52
C THR A 94 -23.12 -9.27 -6.03
N GLU A 95 -24.26 -9.24 -5.33
CA GLU A 95 -24.28 -9.09 -3.87
C GLU A 95 -24.40 -10.46 -3.20
N LEU A 96 -23.52 -10.72 -2.24
CA LEU A 96 -23.54 -11.90 -1.40
C LEU A 96 -23.99 -11.53 0.02
N THR A 97 -24.99 -12.24 0.53
CA THR A 97 -25.42 -12.15 1.92
C THR A 97 -24.73 -13.22 2.74
N CYS A 98 -24.19 -12.82 3.88
CA CYS A 98 -23.59 -13.75 4.82
C CYS A 98 -24.66 -14.50 5.61
N GLY A 99 -24.83 -15.80 5.34
CA GLY A 99 -25.71 -16.70 6.06
C GLY A 99 -25.08 -17.30 7.33
N SER A 100 -25.90 -18.05 8.07
CA SER A 100 -25.44 -18.80 9.23
C SER A 100 -24.63 -20.04 8.82
N GLY A 101 -23.57 -20.34 9.58
CA GLY A 101 -22.74 -21.53 9.38
C GLY A 101 -21.63 -21.36 8.35
N ASN A 102 -21.11 -20.14 8.16
CA ASN A 102 -20.06 -19.81 7.18
C ASN A 102 -20.48 -20.03 5.71
N ARG A 103 -21.64 -19.51 5.32
CA ARG A 103 -22.21 -19.71 3.99
C ARG A 103 -22.53 -18.38 3.33
N PHE A 104 -21.95 -18.12 2.18
CA PHE A 104 -22.35 -16.98 1.35
C PHE A 104 -23.56 -17.39 0.51
N VAL A 105 -24.56 -16.52 0.44
CA VAL A 105 -25.79 -16.74 -0.30
C VAL A 105 -25.94 -15.62 -1.33
N ASN A 106 -26.20 -15.97 -2.59
CA ASN A 106 -26.45 -14.96 -3.63
C ASN A 106 -27.89 -14.43 -3.59
N GLU A 107 -28.21 -13.46 -4.46
CA GLU A 107 -29.54 -12.84 -4.56
C GLU A 107 -30.68 -13.85 -4.83
N ASN A 108 -30.37 -15.01 -5.43
CA ASN A 108 -31.34 -16.08 -5.71
C ASN A 108 -31.53 -17.06 -4.54
N GLY A 109 -30.88 -16.84 -3.39
CA GLY A 109 -30.96 -17.72 -2.23
C GLY A 109 -30.08 -18.97 -2.32
N HIS A 110 -29.20 -19.08 -3.32
CA HIS A 110 -28.29 -20.22 -3.47
C HIS A 110 -27.00 -20.01 -2.70
N GLU A 111 -26.53 -21.06 -2.03
CA GLU A 111 -25.21 -21.10 -1.39
C GLU A 111 -24.11 -21.10 -2.44
N VAL A 112 -23.11 -20.24 -2.25
CA VAL A 112 -22.00 -20.02 -3.19
C VAL A 112 -20.67 -19.93 -2.45
N ASN A 113 -19.57 -20.17 -3.18
CA ASN A 113 -18.21 -19.97 -2.69
C ASN A 113 -17.57 -18.78 -3.42
N LEU A 114 -16.78 -17.96 -2.71
CA LEU A 114 -16.04 -16.84 -3.31
C LEU A 114 -15.14 -17.29 -4.48
N SER A 115 -14.59 -18.50 -4.42
CA SER A 115 -13.74 -19.07 -5.47
C SER A 115 -14.45 -19.29 -6.81
N GLN A 116 -15.79 -19.25 -6.83
CA GLN A 116 -16.60 -19.36 -8.05
C GLN A 116 -16.65 -18.04 -8.83
N PHE A 117 -16.26 -16.91 -8.22
CA PHE A 117 -16.43 -15.58 -8.79
C PHE A 117 -15.09 -14.97 -9.18
N ASN A 118 -14.81 -14.92 -10.48
CA ASN A 118 -13.63 -14.26 -11.03
C ASN A 118 -14.06 -13.25 -12.10
N CYS A 119 -13.28 -12.19 -12.27
CA CYS A 119 -13.45 -11.28 -13.39
C CYS A 119 -12.90 -11.89 -14.68
N THR A 120 -13.61 -11.69 -15.79
CA THR A 120 -13.15 -12.14 -17.11
C THR A 120 -11.91 -11.41 -17.59
N ARG A 121 -11.62 -10.23 -17.02
CA ARG A 121 -10.39 -9.47 -17.26
C ARG A 121 -9.75 -9.10 -15.92
N GLY A 122 -8.41 -9.05 -15.92
CA GLY A 122 -7.66 -8.54 -14.77
C GLY A 122 -8.07 -7.10 -14.45
N ILE A 123 -8.28 -6.82 -13.17
CA ILE A 123 -8.59 -5.48 -12.69
C ILE A 123 -7.26 -4.74 -12.52
N GLU A 124 -7.14 -3.60 -13.20
CA GLU A 124 -6.05 -2.66 -13.04
C GLU A 124 -6.61 -1.36 -12.46
N GLY A 125 -5.77 -0.56 -11.79
CA GLY A 125 -6.20 0.73 -11.25
C GLY A 125 -6.64 1.71 -12.34
N ASP A 126 -7.57 2.60 -12.01
CA ASP A 126 -7.93 3.81 -12.74
C ASP A 126 -7.37 5.03 -12.01
N LEU A 127 -7.36 6.18 -12.68
CA LEU A 127 -6.87 7.45 -12.16
C LEU A 127 -7.98 8.51 -12.22
N HIS A 128 -8.17 9.22 -11.11
CA HIS A 128 -9.05 10.38 -11.05
C HIS A 128 -8.24 11.62 -10.66
N MET A 129 -8.12 12.57 -11.59
CA MET A 129 -7.52 13.88 -11.32
C MET A 129 -8.49 14.71 -10.49
N THR A 130 -8.05 15.19 -9.33
CA THR A 130 -8.84 16.08 -8.48
C THR A 130 -8.50 17.55 -8.75
N ARG A 131 -9.21 18.46 -8.08
CA ARG A 131 -8.87 19.89 -8.03
C ARG A 131 -8.10 20.28 -6.75
N GLU A 132 -7.79 19.30 -5.89
CA GLU A 132 -7.06 19.52 -4.64
C GLU A 132 -5.60 19.82 -4.98
N LYS A 133 -5.13 21.01 -4.58
CA LYS A 133 -3.74 21.43 -4.77
C LYS A 133 -2.85 20.84 -3.68
N CYS A 134 -1.60 20.56 -4.01
CA CYS A 134 -0.61 19.98 -3.10
C CYS A 134 0.79 20.59 -3.32
N SER A 135 1.73 20.27 -2.43
CA SER A 135 3.13 20.75 -2.47
C SER A 135 3.26 22.26 -2.69
N SER A 136 2.54 23.05 -1.87
CA SER A 136 2.47 24.52 -1.97
C SER A 136 1.97 25.01 -3.35
N ASN A 137 0.88 24.41 -3.84
CA ASN A 137 0.22 24.73 -5.12
C ASN A 137 1.02 24.41 -6.38
N ARG A 138 2.09 23.62 -6.27
CA ARG A 138 2.90 23.20 -7.43
C ARG A 138 2.29 22.03 -8.18
N GLY A 139 1.45 21.22 -7.53
CA GLY A 139 0.79 20.08 -8.17
C GLY A 139 -0.66 19.92 -7.73
N TYR A 140 -1.29 18.87 -8.26
CA TYR A 140 -2.64 18.43 -7.91
C TYR A 140 -2.63 17.01 -7.39
N ILE A 141 -3.57 16.70 -6.51
CA ILE A 141 -3.80 15.34 -6.04
C ILE A 141 -4.49 14.53 -7.13
N TYR A 142 -3.90 13.39 -7.48
CA TYR A 142 -4.49 12.35 -8.29
C TYR A 142 -4.85 11.17 -7.37
N ASP A 143 -6.12 10.78 -7.40
CA ASP A 143 -6.60 9.57 -6.73
C ASP A 143 -6.35 8.37 -7.65
N ILE A 144 -5.66 7.36 -7.14
CA ILE A 144 -5.46 6.08 -7.82
C ILE A 144 -6.31 5.03 -7.14
N GLY A 145 -7.11 4.29 -7.90
CA GLY A 145 -8.07 3.36 -7.33
C GLY A 145 -9.01 2.78 -8.38
N PHE A 146 -10.31 2.69 -8.07
CA PHE A 146 -11.27 2.04 -8.96
C PHE A 146 -12.54 2.86 -9.15
N ARG A 147 -12.92 3.02 -10.41
CA ARG A 147 -14.20 3.61 -10.79
C ARG A 147 -15.30 2.58 -10.67
N ILE A 148 -16.29 2.86 -9.83
CA ILE A 148 -17.47 2.02 -9.64
C ILE A 148 -18.55 2.42 -10.63
N ASP A 149 -18.79 3.72 -10.77
CA ASP A 149 -19.73 4.30 -11.72
C ASP A 149 -19.30 5.72 -12.12
N SER A 150 -20.19 6.48 -12.76
CA SER A 150 -19.91 7.85 -13.22
C SER A 150 -19.63 8.86 -12.09
N ARG A 151 -20.07 8.58 -10.85
CA ARG A 151 -19.96 9.46 -9.69
C ARG A 151 -19.09 8.90 -8.57
N ASN A 152 -18.91 7.58 -8.51
CA ASN A 152 -18.21 6.90 -7.43
C ASN A 152 -16.82 6.40 -7.86
N PHE A 153 -15.80 6.93 -7.22
CA PHE A 153 -14.41 6.49 -7.34
C PHE A 153 -13.89 6.08 -5.96
N LEU A 154 -13.34 4.87 -5.85
CA LEU A 154 -12.78 4.36 -4.60
C LEU A 154 -11.25 4.44 -4.66
N THR A 155 -10.69 5.41 -3.93
CA THR A 155 -9.25 5.64 -3.84
C THR A 155 -8.57 4.53 -3.02
N VAL A 156 -7.46 4.01 -3.56
CA VAL A 156 -6.51 3.11 -2.89
C VAL A 156 -5.34 3.91 -2.32
N PHE A 157 -4.79 4.83 -3.12
CA PHE A 157 -3.73 5.74 -2.71
C PHE A 157 -3.79 7.05 -3.49
N LYS A 158 -3.05 8.05 -3.02
CA LYS A 158 -3.00 9.39 -3.62
C LYS A 158 -1.60 9.73 -4.10
N VAL A 159 -1.53 10.57 -5.12
CA VAL A 159 -0.28 11.10 -5.69
C VAL A 159 -0.40 12.62 -5.81
N CYS A 160 0.59 13.37 -5.34
CA CYS A 160 0.74 14.78 -5.65
C CYS A 160 1.62 14.95 -6.90
N TYR A 161 1.02 15.41 -7.99
CA TYR A 161 1.64 15.42 -9.31
C TYR A 161 1.58 16.79 -9.99
N ASP A 162 2.67 17.20 -10.63
CA ASP A 162 2.69 18.32 -11.57
C ASP A 162 2.78 17.79 -13.00
N ASN A 163 1.71 18.02 -13.77
CA ASN A 163 1.63 17.61 -15.17
C ASN A 163 2.48 18.49 -16.11
N SER A 164 2.89 19.69 -15.67
CA SER A 164 3.70 20.59 -16.49
C SER A 164 5.16 20.14 -16.54
N SER A 165 5.73 19.81 -15.37
CA SER A 165 7.07 19.25 -15.22
C SER A 165 7.10 17.73 -15.27
N GLU A 166 5.97 17.03 -15.31
CA GLU A 166 5.88 15.56 -15.19
C GLU A 166 6.48 15.01 -13.88
N THR A 167 6.48 15.82 -12.82
CA THR A 167 7.11 15.50 -11.53
C THR A 167 6.09 15.01 -10.51
N THR A 168 6.42 13.91 -9.85
CA THR A 168 5.71 13.44 -8.67
C THR A 168 6.38 13.97 -7.41
N PHE A 169 5.71 14.83 -6.65
CA PHE A 169 6.29 15.37 -5.41
C PHE A 169 6.23 14.36 -4.27
N PHE A 170 5.08 13.71 -4.11
CA PHE A 170 4.91 12.62 -3.16
C PHE A 170 3.73 11.72 -3.55
N SER A 171 3.68 10.51 -3.01
CA SER A 171 2.49 9.69 -2.90
C SER A 171 2.17 9.41 -1.44
N THR A 172 0.93 9.04 -1.14
CA THR A 172 0.51 8.60 0.19
C THR A 172 -0.49 7.46 0.14
N HIS A 173 -0.29 6.48 1.02
CA HIS A 173 -1.11 5.29 1.17
C HIS A 173 -1.06 4.77 2.61
N HIS A 174 -1.83 3.71 2.88
CA HIS A 174 -1.79 3.00 4.15
C HIS A 174 -1.28 1.58 3.97
N ILE A 175 -0.33 1.17 4.81
CA ILE A 175 0.02 -0.24 4.99
C ILE A 175 -0.91 -0.82 6.05
N ASN A 176 -1.64 -1.88 5.70
CA ASN A 176 -2.53 -2.58 6.62
C ASN A 176 -1.74 -3.60 7.47
N GLY A 177 -1.15 -3.13 8.57
CA GLY A 177 -0.25 -3.91 9.41
C GLY A 177 -0.80 -5.25 9.91
N PRO A 178 -2.06 -5.36 10.39
CA PRO A 178 -2.65 -6.62 10.79
C PRO A 178 -2.57 -7.74 9.74
N VAL A 179 -2.55 -7.40 8.45
CA VAL A 179 -2.66 -8.39 7.37
C VAL A 179 -1.60 -8.32 6.27
N VAL A 180 -0.69 -7.35 6.30
CA VAL A 180 0.33 -7.17 5.24
C VAL A 180 1.18 -8.43 4.98
N LYS A 181 1.42 -9.27 6.00
CA LYS A 181 2.13 -10.56 5.85
C LYS A 181 1.34 -11.65 5.12
N TYR A 182 0.02 -11.47 4.96
CA TYR A 182 -0.87 -12.40 4.26
C TYR A 182 -1.26 -11.90 2.87
N PHE A 183 -0.40 -11.08 2.26
CA PHE A 183 -0.61 -10.62 0.88
C PHE A 183 -0.78 -11.80 -0.08
N VAL A 184 -1.64 -11.61 -1.07
CA VAL A 184 -1.86 -12.58 -2.12
C VAL A 184 -0.77 -12.36 -3.16
N LYS A 185 0.02 -13.41 -3.43
CA LYS A 185 1.08 -13.35 -4.44
C LYS A 185 0.48 -13.29 -5.83
N ASP A 186 0.81 -12.25 -6.58
CA ASP A 186 0.55 -12.16 -8.01
C ASP A 186 1.86 -11.91 -8.76
N SER A 187 2.20 -12.80 -9.69
CA SER A 187 3.41 -12.68 -10.51
C SER A 187 3.18 -11.88 -11.80
N ARG A 188 1.96 -11.40 -12.05
CA ARG A 188 1.61 -10.63 -13.25
C ARG A 188 2.16 -9.21 -13.16
N ARG A 189 3.39 -8.99 -13.63
CA ARG A 189 3.87 -7.62 -13.88
C ARG A 189 3.13 -7.01 -15.07
N ARG A 190 2.62 -5.78 -14.91
CA ARG A 190 1.92 -5.03 -15.96
C ARG A 190 2.80 -3.90 -16.50
N ASN A 191 2.46 -3.46 -17.70
CA ASN A 191 3.04 -2.25 -18.27
C ASN A 191 2.53 -1.05 -17.47
N PHE A 192 3.42 -0.06 -17.29
CA PHE A 192 3.05 1.20 -16.66
C PHE A 192 2.15 2.02 -17.59
N LYS A 193 1.13 2.63 -16.99
CA LYS A 193 0.19 3.52 -17.70
C LYS A 193 0.70 4.96 -17.69
N THR A 194 0.56 5.64 -18.82
CA THR A 194 0.82 7.08 -18.98
C THR A 194 -0.39 7.95 -18.66
N THR A 195 -1.54 7.36 -18.33
CA THR A 195 -2.71 8.10 -17.84
C THR A 195 -2.30 9.00 -16.68
N GLY A 196 -2.67 10.28 -16.74
CA GLY A 196 -2.25 11.28 -15.75
C GLY A 196 -1.20 12.26 -16.25
N MET A 197 -0.33 11.81 -17.16
CA MET A 197 0.76 12.57 -17.76
C MET A 197 0.29 13.43 -18.94
N SER A 198 1.17 14.29 -19.46
CA SER A 198 0.90 15.01 -20.70
C SER A 198 0.85 14.04 -21.87
N ALA A 199 -0.07 14.30 -22.81
CA ALA A 199 -0.21 13.50 -24.03
C ALA A 199 1.07 13.48 -24.89
N THR A 200 1.96 14.47 -24.74
CA THR A 200 3.24 14.53 -25.46
C THR A 200 4.35 13.70 -24.81
N THR A 201 4.14 13.23 -23.58
CA THR A 201 5.19 12.60 -22.78
C THR A 201 5.29 11.12 -23.09
N LYS A 202 6.45 10.70 -23.60
CA LYS A 202 6.76 9.32 -23.97
C LYS A 202 7.54 8.62 -22.87
N ALA A 203 6.91 8.47 -21.70
CA ALA A 203 7.55 7.93 -20.51
C ALA A 203 8.11 6.51 -20.72
N ASP A 204 7.35 5.65 -21.40
CA ASP A 204 7.78 4.31 -21.81
C ASP A 204 9.09 4.31 -22.61
N LYS A 205 9.24 5.27 -23.53
CA LYS A 205 10.45 5.45 -24.32
C LYS A 205 11.62 5.91 -23.45
N VAL A 206 11.48 6.98 -22.67
CA VAL A 206 12.62 7.58 -21.95
C VAL A 206 13.13 6.70 -20.80
N TYR A 207 12.28 5.85 -20.22
CA TYR A 207 12.70 4.84 -19.25
C TYR A 207 13.34 3.61 -19.89
N ASN A 208 13.34 3.48 -21.23
CA ASN A 208 14.05 2.40 -21.91
C ASN A 208 15.58 2.60 -21.79
N LYS A 209 16.32 1.52 -21.47
CA LYS A 209 17.77 1.57 -21.33
C LYS A 209 18.49 2.13 -22.56
N LYS A 210 18.05 1.78 -23.78
CA LYS A 210 18.67 2.29 -25.02
C LYS A 210 18.53 3.81 -25.08
N SER A 211 17.34 4.34 -24.82
CA SER A 211 17.11 5.79 -24.79
C SER A 211 17.89 6.49 -23.69
N GLN A 212 18.11 5.85 -22.53
CA GLN A 212 18.99 6.39 -21.50
C GLN A 212 20.46 6.39 -21.92
N ILE A 213 20.96 5.35 -22.59
CA ILE A 213 22.32 5.33 -23.14
C ILE A 213 22.51 6.48 -24.13
N ASP A 214 21.56 6.67 -25.05
CA ASP A 214 21.61 7.74 -26.03
C ASP A 214 21.60 9.11 -25.31
N ARG A 215 20.64 9.33 -24.40
CA ARG A 215 20.52 10.57 -23.60
C ARG A 215 21.78 10.89 -22.80
N PHE A 216 22.36 9.91 -22.12
CA PHE A 216 23.57 10.12 -21.34
C PHE A 216 24.80 10.28 -22.23
N SER A 217 24.82 9.69 -23.43
CA SER A 217 25.88 9.93 -24.41
C SER A 217 25.84 11.36 -24.93
N ASP A 218 24.65 11.95 -25.09
CA ASP A 218 24.50 13.35 -25.46
C ASP A 218 25.02 14.31 -24.37
N ILE A 219 24.78 13.98 -23.10
CA ILE A 219 25.15 14.83 -21.95
C ILE A 219 26.63 14.68 -21.58
N PHE A 220 27.14 13.44 -21.55
CA PHE A 220 28.45 13.08 -20.98
C PHE A 220 29.45 12.55 -22.02
N GLY A 221 29.04 12.46 -23.29
CA GLY A 221 29.79 11.85 -24.39
C GLY A 221 29.65 10.33 -24.44
N THR A 222 30.01 9.74 -25.59
CA THR A 222 29.81 8.31 -25.92
C THR A 222 30.48 7.29 -24.99
N GLN A 223 31.45 7.72 -24.18
CA GLN A 223 32.17 6.89 -23.20
C GLN A 223 31.63 7.07 -21.77
N GLN A 224 30.42 7.60 -21.60
CA GLN A 224 29.79 7.75 -20.29
C GLN A 224 29.69 6.40 -19.55
N ILE A 225 29.90 6.43 -18.24
CA ILE A 225 29.93 5.22 -17.38
C ILE A 225 28.65 5.01 -16.56
N TYR A 226 27.77 6.00 -16.57
CA TYR A 226 26.62 6.08 -15.67
C TYR A 226 25.49 5.14 -16.06
N ILE A 227 25.29 4.91 -17.35
CA ILE A 227 24.27 4.01 -17.88
C ILE A 227 24.91 2.89 -18.69
N ASN A 228 24.58 1.64 -18.34
CA ASN A 228 25.00 0.43 -19.03
C ASN A 228 23.98 -0.70 -18.80
N ASN A 229 24.34 -1.95 -19.10
CA ASN A 229 23.43 -3.08 -18.95
C ASN A 229 22.95 -3.31 -17.51
N SER A 230 23.81 -3.12 -16.51
CA SER A 230 23.51 -3.31 -15.09
C SER A 230 23.12 -2.02 -14.38
N MET A 231 23.56 -0.86 -14.86
CA MET A 231 23.30 0.45 -14.26
C MET A 231 22.37 1.28 -15.15
N HIS A 232 21.18 1.59 -14.66
CA HIS A 232 20.19 2.39 -15.38
C HIS A 232 19.19 2.97 -14.38
N LEU A 233 18.46 4.00 -14.78
CA LEU A 233 17.36 4.56 -14.01
C LEU A 233 16.09 3.75 -14.29
N SER A 234 15.60 3.02 -13.29
CA SER A 234 14.35 2.31 -13.35
C SER A 234 13.19 3.18 -12.86
N ARG A 235 11.99 2.63 -12.98
CA ARG A 235 10.73 3.23 -12.52
C ARG A 235 10.62 2.98 -11.02
N GLY A 236 11.29 3.81 -10.21
CA GLY A 236 11.25 3.71 -8.75
C GLY A 236 9.86 4.07 -8.25
N HIS A 237 9.10 3.09 -7.77
CA HIS A 237 7.76 3.31 -7.22
C HIS A 237 7.83 4.17 -5.97
N LEU A 238 6.91 5.13 -5.85
CA LEU A 238 6.72 5.87 -4.60
C LEU A 238 5.77 5.10 -3.66
N THR A 239 4.62 4.65 -4.18
CA THR A 239 3.78 3.64 -3.53
C THR A 239 4.05 2.28 -4.19
N PRO A 240 4.79 1.36 -3.53
CA PRO A 240 5.11 0.04 -4.08
C PRO A 240 3.91 -0.90 -4.02
N ASP A 241 3.87 -1.87 -4.93
CA ASP A 241 2.81 -2.89 -4.98
C ASP A 241 2.82 -3.79 -3.74
N ALA A 242 3.99 -4.17 -3.24
CA ALA A 242 4.18 -5.05 -2.08
C ALA A 242 3.54 -4.54 -0.78
N ASP A 243 3.14 -3.26 -0.71
CA ASP A 243 2.43 -2.68 0.44
C ASP A 243 0.94 -3.03 0.47
N PHE A 244 0.41 -3.64 -0.60
CA PHE A 244 -1.00 -4.03 -0.72
C PHE A 244 -1.22 -5.55 -0.67
N VAL A 245 -2.32 -5.94 -0.01
CA VAL A 245 -2.70 -7.35 0.20
C VAL A 245 -3.37 -7.96 -1.03
N PHE A 246 -4.24 -7.21 -1.71
CA PHE A 246 -5.01 -7.72 -2.84
C PHE A 246 -4.28 -7.46 -4.18
N PRO A 247 -4.28 -8.43 -5.12
CA PRO A 247 -3.61 -8.29 -6.40
C PRO A 247 -4.12 -7.11 -7.23
N ASN A 248 -5.43 -6.88 -7.28
CA ASN A 248 -5.97 -5.69 -7.95
C ASN A 248 -5.43 -4.36 -7.38
N PHE A 249 -5.11 -4.26 -6.08
CA PHE A 249 -4.51 -3.06 -5.48
C PHE A 249 -3.01 -2.97 -5.80
N GLN A 250 -2.31 -4.11 -5.80
CA GLN A 250 -0.93 -4.21 -6.26
C GLN A 250 -0.80 -3.72 -7.72
N LEU A 251 -1.68 -4.18 -8.61
CA LEU A 251 -1.71 -3.78 -10.02
C LEU A 251 -2.12 -2.31 -10.21
N ALA A 252 -2.74 -1.68 -9.22
CA ALA A 252 -3.10 -0.27 -9.26
C ALA A 252 -1.88 0.67 -9.14
N THR A 253 -0.71 0.20 -8.71
CA THR A 253 0.48 1.05 -8.51
C THR A 253 1.23 1.38 -9.81
N TYR A 254 0.95 0.66 -10.90
CA TYR A 254 1.67 0.71 -12.17
C TYR A 254 1.26 1.91 -13.05
N PHE A 255 1.47 3.12 -12.55
CA PHE A 255 1.32 4.38 -13.29
C PHE A 255 2.62 5.17 -13.26
N TYR A 256 2.95 5.84 -14.38
CA TYR A 256 4.14 6.70 -14.42
C TYR A 256 4.05 7.90 -13.46
N VAL A 257 2.84 8.35 -13.12
CA VAL A 257 2.64 9.37 -12.08
C VAL A 257 2.98 8.87 -10.67
N ASN A 258 3.15 7.56 -10.46
CA ASN A 258 3.53 6.96 -9.17
C ASN A 258 5.01 6.56 -9.13
N VAL A 259 5.84 7.06 -10.04
CA VAL A 259 7.27 6.75 -10.07
C VAL A 259 8.14 7.99 -10.22
N ALA A 260 9.41 7.85 -9.87
CA ALA A 260 10.48 8.76 -10.26
C ALA A 260 11.69 7.95 -10.75
N PRO A 261 12.60 8.54 -11.57
CA PRO A 261 13.81 7.85 -12.03
C PRO A 261 14.73 7.48 -10.87
N GLU A 262 14.96 6.19 -10.67
CA GLU A 262 15.80 5.70 -9.57
C GLU A 262 16.86 4.74 -10.09
N PHE A 263 18.12 4.89 -9.68
CA PHE A 263 19.15 3.97 -10.12
C PHE A 263 18.82 2.56 -9.65
N GLN A 264 18.86 1.60 -10.57
CA GLN A 264 18.41 0.23 -10.27
C GLN A 264 19.15 -0.40 -9.07
N SER A 265 20.41 -0.05 -8.84
CA SER A 265 21.17 -0.52 -7.68
C SER A 265 20.71 0.10 -6.36
N VAL A 266 20.11 1.29 -6.41
CA VAL A 266 19.49 1.99 -5.27
C VAL A 266 18.08 1.44 -5.01
N ASN A 267 17.25 1.39 -6.07
CA ASN A 267 15.90 0.84 -6.04
C ASN A 267 15.89 -0.59 -5.48
N GLY A 268 16.63 -1.50 -6.11
CA GLY A 268 16.78 -2.88 -5.63
C GLY A 268 17.76 -3.04 -4.45
N GLY A 269 18.27 -1.94 -3.91
CA GLY A 269 19.26 -1.87 -2.84
C GLY A 269 18.64 -1.50 -1.50
N ASN A 270 19.03 -0.33 -0.99
CA ASN A 270 18.53 0.13 0.31
C ASN A 270 17.10 0.67 0.24
N TRP A 271 16.63 1.11 -0.93
CA TRP A 271 15.25 1.57 -1.06
C TRP A 271 14.24 0.43 -0.84
N ALA A 272 14.41 -0.71 -1.53
CA ALA A 272 13.59 -1.89 -1.28
C ALA A 272 13.69 -2.41 0.17
N ARG A 273 14.83 -2.18 0.84
CA ARG A 273 15.02 -2.53 2.26
C ARG A 273 14.19 -1.65 3.19
N ILE A 274 14.08 -0.34 2.90
CA ILE A 274 13.22 0.59 3.63
C ILE A 274 11.74 0.22 3.44
N GLU A 275 11.33 -0.15 2.23
CA GLU A 275 9.97 -0.61 1.97
C GLU A 275 9.63 -1.88 2.74
N PHE A 276 10.55 -2.85 2.74
CA PHE A 276 10.41 -4.05 3.57
C PHE A 276 10.34 -3.73 5.07
N MET A 277 11.22 -2.84 5.56
CA MET A 277 11.21 -2.37 6.94
C MET A 277 9.86 -1.76 7.33
N ALA A 278 9.27 -0.91 6.49
CA ALA A 278 7.96 -0.30 6.75
C ALA A 278 6.86 -1.36 6.94
N ARG A 279 6.85 -2.40 6.10
CA ARG A 279 5.90 -3.53 6.22
C ARG A 279 6.12 -4.37 7.47
N GLU A 280 7.38 -4.65 7.81
CA GLU A 280 7.70 -5.38 9.04
C GLU A 280 7.28 -4.60 10.28
N LEU A 281 7.54 -3.29 10.33
CA LEU A 281 7.08 -2.43 11.44
C LEU A 281 5.56 -2.44 11.55
N ALA A 282 4.83 -2.22 10.45
CA ALA A 282 3.36 -2.25 10.46
C ALA A 282 2.82 -3.60 10.97
N SER A 283 3.43 -4.70 10.52
CA SER A 283 3.07 -6.04 10.98
C SER A 283 3.40 -6.29 12.45
N ASP A 284 4.55 -5.84 12.93
CA ASP A 284 5.00 -6.08 14.30
C ASP A 284 4.15 -5.29 15.29
N TYR A 285 3.80 -4.05 14.96
CA TYR A 285 2.87 -3.22 15.74
C TYR A 285 1.41 -3.65 15.61
N LYS A 286 1.07 -4.51 14.63
CA LYS A 286 -0.31 -4.90 14.28
C LYS A 286 -1.22 -3.68 14.14
N SER A 287 -0.71 -2.64 13.49
CA SER A 287 -1.38 -1.35 13.35
C SER A 287 -1.27 -0.86 11.92
N ASP A 288 -2.26 -0.08 11.48
CA ASP A 288 -2.17 0.63 10.21
C ASP A 288 -1.11 1.71 10.28
N PHE A 289 -0.33 1.81 9.20
CA PHE A 289 0.72 2.81 9.06
C PHE A 289 0.37 3.71 7.88
N THR A 290 0.49 5.02 8.06
CA THR A 290 0.40 5.99 6.98
C THR A 290 1.79 6.23 6.43
N ILE A 291 1.91 6.09 5.12
CA ILE A 291 3.15 6.27 4.40
C ILE A 291 3.02 7.51 3.53
N TYR A 292 4.04 8.35 3.55
CA TYR A 292 4.29 9.32 2.49
C TYR A 292 5.64 8.99 1.88
N THR A 293 5.70 8.90 0.56
CA THR A 293 6.95 8.72 -0.16
C THR A 293 7.11 9.88 -1.13
N GLY A 294 8.28 10.48 -1.23
CA GLY A 294 8.50 11.53 -2.20
C GLY A 294 9.96 11.69 -2.58
N ILE A 295 10.21 12.78 -3.29
CA ILE A 295 11.52 13.10 -3.83
C ILE A 295 12.02 14.44 -3.30
N PHE A 296 13.33 14.68 -3.35
CA PHE A 296 13.93 15.95 -2.97
C PHE A 296 15.20 16.22 -3.77
N GLU A 297 15.31 17.46 -4.28
CA GLU A 297 16.36 17.96 -5.19
C GLU A 297 16.48 17.17 -6.52
N THR A 298 17.11 17.78 -7.52
CA THR A 298 17.47 17.11 -8.78
C THR A 298 18.89 16.54 -8.65
N LEU A 299 19.06 15.29 -9.08
CA LEU A 299 20.37 14.66 -9.13
C LEU A 299 21.25 15.40 -10.14
N SER A 300 22.49 15.70 -9.73
CA SER A 300 23.55 16.12 -10.65
C SER A 300 24.70 15.12 -10.64
N LEU A 301 25.27 14.86 -11.81
CA LEU A 301 26.47 14.03 -11.98
C LEU A 301 27.59 14.84 -12.67
N PRO A 302 28.86 14.61 -12.33
CA PRO A 302 29.95 15.36 -12.94
C PRO A 302 30.13 14.96 -14.41
N ASN A 303 30.31 15.95 -15.27
CA ASN A 303 30.74 15.73 -16.65
C ASN A 303 32.25 15.43 -16.72
N ARG A 304 32.78 15.29 -17.94
CA ARG A 304 34.21 15.00 -18.17
C ARG A 304 35.15 16.08 -17.62
N LEU A 305 34.66 17.30 -17.43
CA LEU A 305 35.39 18.43 -16.84
C LEU A 305 35.16 18.55 -15.33
N GLY A 306 34.43 17.61 -14.71
CA GLY A 306 34.07 17.63 -13.30
C GLY A 306 32.93 18.58 -12.94
N GLN A 307 32.30 19.23 -13.92
CA GLN A 307 31.19 20.17 -13.67
C GLN A 307 29.89 19.39 -13.44
N PRO A 308 29.07 19.76 -12.43
CA PRO A 308 27.80 19.09 -12.17
C PRO A 308 26.80 19.36 -13.30
N VAL A 309 26.12 18.30 -13.76
CA VAL A 309 25.04 18.38 -14.74
C VAL A 309 23.80 17.69 -14.18
N GLU A 310 22.67 18.40 -14.16
CA GLU A 310 21.38 17.86 -13.73
C GLU A 310 20.87 16.76 -14.65
N ILE A 311 20.27 15.74 -14.07
CA ILE A 311 19.84 14.54 -14.79
C ILE A 311 18.36 14.58 -15.11
N PHE A 312 18.05 14.58 -16.41
CA PHE A 312 16.70 14.42 -16.95
C PHE A 312 16.68 13.29 -17.98
N LEU A 313 15.67 12.42 -17.89
CA LEU A 313 15.49 11.30 -18.81
C LEU A 313 15.07 11.73 -20.22
N ASP A 314 14.50 12.93 -20.35
CA ASP A 314 14.06 13.51 -21.61
C ASP A 314 14.81 14.79 -21.95
N SER A 315 14.78 15.17 -23.23
CA SER A 315 15.45 16.36 -23.74
C SER A 315 14.75 17.68 -23.40
N ASN A 316 13.47 17.63 -23.01
CA ASN A 316 12.70 18.83 -22.66
C ASN A 316 12.75 19.14 -21.17
N HIS A 317 13.59 18.43 -20.41
CA HIS A 317 13.83 18.64 -18.98
C HIS A 317 12.54 18.54 -18.13
N LYS A 318 11.71 17.53 -18.42
CA LYS A 318 10.51 17.25 -17.64
C LYS A 318 10.78 16.17 -16.60
N ILE A 319 11.18 14.98 -17.04
CA ILE A 319 11.34 13.82 -16.16
C ILE A 319 12.73 13.88 -15.51
N ASN A 320 12.82 14.58 -14.40
CA ASN A 320 14.05 14.71 -13.62
C ASN A 320 14.33 13.47 -12.77
N ALA A 321 15.60 13.06 -12.66
CA ALA A 321 16.02 12.08 -11.67
C ALA A 321 16.23 12.81 -10.33
N PRO A 322 15.54 12.43 -9.25
CA PRO A 322 15.75 13.07 -7.96
C PRO A 322 17.09 12.69 -7.35
N LYS A 323 17.67 13.59 -6.55
CA LYS A 323 18.88 13.28 -5.77
C LYS A 323 18.55 12.44 -4.55
N TRP A 324 17.44 12.72 -3.90
CA TRP A 324 16.99 12.03 -2.69
C TRP A 324 15.59 11.46 -2.88
N PHE A 325 15.41 10.22 -2.44
CA PHE A 325 14.11 9.68 -2.10
C PHE A 325 13.91 9.76 -0.59
N TRP A 326 12.69 10.06 -0.15
CA TRP A 326 12.34 10.05 1.26
C TRP A 326 11.03 9.30 1.49
N LYS A 327 10.91 8.64 2.65
CA LYS A 327 9.72 7.91 3.07
C LYS A 327 9.40 8.19 4.52
N VAL A 328 8.29 8.87 4.77
CA VAL A 328 7.70 9.00 6.10
C VAL A 328 6.95 7.72 6.42
N ILE A 329 7.26 7.13 7.58
CA ILE A 329 6.61 5.94 8.11
C ILE A 329 5.97 6.36 9.43
N LYS A 330 4.63 6.45 9.47
CA LYS A 330 3.89 6.88 10.67
C LYS A 330 2.96 5.79 11.17
N ASN A 331 3.08 5.46 12.46
CA ASN A 331 2.08 4.68 13.18
C ASN A 331 1.01 5.64 13.73
N GLU A 332 -0.20 5.56 13.19
CA GLU A 332 -1.29 6.48 13.54
C GLU A 332 -1.74 6.33 15.00
N ARG A 333 -1.70 5.12 15.56
CA ARG A 333 -2.15 4.86 16.93
C ARG A 333 -1.23 5.48 17.98
N LEU A 334 0.06 5.57 17.69
CA LEU A 334 1.08 6.09 18.60
C LEU A 334 1.43 7.56 18.33
N ASP A 335 0.87 8.13 17.27
CA ASP A 335 1.28 9.41 16.68
C ASP A 335 2.81 9.54 16.57
N ALA A 336 3.43 8.42 16.16
CA ALA A 336 4.88 8.25 16.11
C ALA A 336 5.33 8.08 14.66
N GLY A 337 6.36 8.80 14.25
CA GLY A 337 6.85 8.79 12.88
C GLY A 337 8.36 8.88 12.76
N ILE A 338 8.85 8.42 11.61
CA ILE A 338 10.25 8.56 11.20
C ILE A 338 10.31 8.80 9.70
N VAL A 339 11.34 9.51 9.23
CA VAL A 339 11.59 9.71 7.80
C VAL A 339 12.86 8.97 7.41
N MET A 340 12.76 7.98 6.53
CA MET A 340 13.90 7.31 5.91
C MET A 340 14.29 8.06 4.64
N ILE A 341 15.57 8.31 4.42
CA ILE A 341 16.07 9.10 3.29
C ILE A 341 17.19 8.32 2.59
N THR A 342 17.13 8.21 1.27
CA THR A 342 18.09 7.47 0.45
C THR A 342 18.63 8.32 -0.69
N LEU A 343 19.96 8.33 -0.83
CA LEU A 343 20.68 8.98 -1.93
C LEU A 343 20.53 8.17 -3.21
N ASN A 344 19.97 8.78 -4.25
CA ASN A 344 19.86 8.22 -5.59
C ASN A 344 21.13 8.49 -6.43
N ASN A 345 22.30 8.25 -5.86
CA ASN A 345 23.58 8.42 -6.55
C ASN A 345 24.55 7.30 -6.15
N PRO A 346 24.61 6.20 -6.92
CA PRO A 346 25.53 5.10 -6.62
C PRO A 346 27.00 5.42 -6.92
N PHE A 347 27.29 6.61 -7.48
CA PHE A 347 28.63 7.08 -7.85
C PHE A 347 29.20 8.13 -6.89
N ALA A 348 28.41 8.59 -5.91
CA ALA A 348 28.84 9.61 -4.97
C ALA A 348 30.08 9.15 -4.18
N LYS A 349 30.94 10.10 -3.84
CA LYS A 349 32.00 9.86 -2.85
C LYS A 349 31.46 10.16 -1.45
N ARG A 350 32.03 9.51 -0.45
CA ARG A 350 31.51 9.61 0.93
C ARG A 350 31.61 11.03 1.49
N ASP A 351 32.66 11.75 1.17
CA ASP A 351 32.92 13.14 1.56
C ASP A 351 31.97 14.15 0.90
N GLU A 352 31.29 13.77 -0.18
CA GLU A 352 30.30 14.61 -0.88
C GLU A 352 28.89 14.47 -0.30
N ILE A 353 28.66 13.48 0.57
CA ILE A 353 27.35 13.18 1.14
C ILE A 353 27.10 14.07 2.34
N VAL A 354 26.13 14.97 2.22
CA VAL A 354 25.67 15.85 3.29
C VAL A 354 24.26 15.47 3.71
N GLU A 355 24.13 14.92 4.91
CA GLU A 355 22.83 14.73 5.55
C GLU A 355 22.21 16.11 5.88
N PHE A 356 20.94 16.30 5.56
CA PHE A 356 20.25 17.58 5.73
C PHE A 356 19.35 17.64 6.97
N CYS A 357 19.39 16.62 7.82
CA CYS A 357 18.76 16.61 9.13
C CYS A 357 19.51 15.67 10.07
N PRO A 358 19.39 15.84 11.41
CA PRO A 358 20.09 14.98 12.35
C PRO A 358 19.72 13.50 12.16
N ASN A 359 20.73 12.65 12.04
CA ASN A 359 20.54 11.21 11.88
C ASN A 359 20.14 10.54 13.19
N VAL A 360 18.93 9.97 13.22
CA VAL A 360 18.33 9.36 14.41
C VAL A 360 18.20 7.84 14.31
N CYS A 361 18.79 7.20 13.28
CA CYS A 361 18.57 5.77 13.01
C CYS A 361 19.00 4.86 14.15
N LYS A 362 20.15 5.16 14.76
CA LYS A 362 20.64 4.40 15.91
C LYS A 362 19.71 4.56 17.12
N ARG A 363 19.20 5.77 17.37
CA ARG A 363 18.25 6.03 18.47
C ARG A 363 16.92 5.33 18.23
N ALA A 364 16.43 5.34 16.99
CA ALA A 364 15.21 4.63 16.61
C ALA A 364 15.37 3.11 16.53
N SER A 365 16.58 2.56 16.71
CA SER A 365 16.90 1.15 16.43
C SER A 365 16.51 0.70 15.01
N LEU A 366 16.56 1.62 14.03
CA LEU A 366 16.24 1.38 12.62
C LEU A 366 17.52 1.46 11.78
N THR A 367 18.42 0.51 12.02
CA THR A 367 19.74 0.44 11.38
C THR A 367 19.90 -0.80 10.52
N SER A 368 20.71 -0.71 9.47
CA SER A 368 21.19 -1.85 8.68
C SER A 368 22.65 -1.62 8.30
N LYS A 369 23.46 -2.68 8.29
CA LYS A 369 24.85 -2.61 7.80
C LYS A 369 24.95 -2.17 6.35
N HIS A 370 23.85 -2.26 5.59
CA HIS A 370 23.80 -1.90 4.19
C HIS A 370 23.57 -0.41 3.93
N PHE A 371 23.02 0.34 4.89
CA PHE A 371 22.67 1.76 4.72
C PHE A 371 23.87 2.64 4.34
N GLU A 372 25.06 2.23 4.74
CA GLU A 372 26.30 2.93 4.43
C GLU A 372 26.91 2.57 3.05
N ILE A 373 26.35 1.57 2.35
CA ILE A 373 26.83 1.13 1.04
C ILE A 373 26.28 2.08 -0.03
N ILE A 374 27.08 3.08 -0.41
CA ILE A 374 26.71 4.13 -1.38
C ILE A 374 26.20 3.54 -2.71
N LYS A 375 26.84 2.49 -3.23
CA LYS A 375 26.40 1.82 -4.47
C LYS A 375 24.96 1.28 -4.42
N LYS A 376 24.44 1.02 -3.22
CA LYS A 376 23.06 0.57 -2.95
C LYS A 376 22.14 1.70 -2.49
N GLY A 377 22.62 2.95 -2.51
CA GLY A 377 21.94 4.14 -2.03
C GLY A 377 22.24 4.42 -0.57
N TYR A 378 23.12 5.38 -0.29
CA TYR A 378 23.39 5.80 1.09
C TYR A 378 22.09 6.21 1.79
N THR A 379 21.85 5.69 2.99
CA THR A 379 20.58 5.86 3.70
C THR A 379 20.78 6.35 5.13
N PHE A 380 19.98 7.32 5.52
CA PHE A 380 19.88 7.84 6.89
C PHE A 380 18.41 8.11 7.23
N CYS A 381 18.15 8.59 8.43
CA CYS A 381 16.77 8.85 8.85
C CYS A 381 16.68 9.96 9.89
N CYS A 382 15.54 10.63 9.88
CA CYS A 382 15.30 11.85 10.64
C CYS A 382 13.96 11.81 11.35
N GLU A 383 13.83 12.62 12.39
CA GLU A 383 12.52 12.98 12.93
C GLU A 383 11.71 13.77 11.89
N VAL A 384 10.39 13.57 11.89
CA VAL A 384 9.48 14.23 10.94
C VAL A 384 9.56 15.76 11.04
N ASN A 385 9.66 16.31 12.25
CA ASN A 385 9.74 17.76 12.44
C ASN A 385 11.04 18.35 11.88
N ALA A 386 12.18 17.70 12.14
CA ALA A 386 13.47 18.12 11.60
C ALA A 386 13.49 18.05 10.06
N PHE A 387 12.90 17.00 9.49
CA PHE A 387 12.75 16.85 8.05
C PHE A 387 11.90 17.98 7.41
N LYS A 388 10.75 18.33 8.02
CA LYS A 388 9.84 19.38 7.51
C LYS A 388 10.46 20.78 7.47
N ASN A 389 11.51 21.03 8.25
CA ASN A 389 12.26 22.30 8.20
C ASN A 389 13.04 22.47 6.90
N VAL A 390 13.31 21.38 6.17
CA VAL A 390 14.08 21.38 4.92
C VAL A 390 13.20 21.02 3.72
N VAL A 391 12.36 19.98 3.85
CA VAL A 391 11.52 19.50 2.75
C VAL A 391 10.06 19.91 2.99
N HIS A 392 9.53 20.72 2.09
CA HIS A 392 8.21 21.36 2.25
C HIS A 392 7.06 20.68 1.48
N ASP A 393 7.31 19.50 0.93
CA ASP A 393 6.34 18.74 0.11
C ASP A 393 5.38 17.91 0.95
N LEU A 394 5.80 17.53 2.15
CA LEU A 394 4.92 16.90 3.12
C LEU A 394 3.80 17.88 3.54
N PRO A 395 2.53 17.44 3.61
CA PRO A 395 1.44 18.32 4.00
C PRO A 395 1.71 19.05 5.32
N ARG A 396 1.43 20.36 5.36
CA ARG A 396 1.76 21.22 6.51
C ARG A 396 1.11 20.73 7.81
N ASN A 397 -0.12 20.23 7.71
CA ASN A 397 -0.90 19.67 8.81
C ASN A 397 -0.49 18.24 9.21
N PHE A 398 0.45 17.60 8.50
CA PHE A 398 0.97 16.29 8.90
C PHE A 398 1.83 16.45 10.16
N THR A 399 1.49 15.70 11.22
CA THR A 399 2.21 15.68 12.50
C THR A 399 2.64 14.27 12.86
N ALA A 400 3.78 14.19 13.55
CA ALA A 400 4.26 13.00 14.24
C ALA A 400 5.16 13.49 15.40
N PRO A 401 4.59 13.86 16.55
CA PRO A 401 5.32 14.41 17.69
C PRO A 401 6.27 13.39 18.33
N ASN A 402 5.97 12.08 18.20
CA ASN A 402 6.78 11.02 18.77
C ASN A 402 7.71 10.42 17.71
N LEU A 403 8.90 9.97 18.11
CA LEU A 403 9.78 9.19 17.25
C LEU A 403 9.24 7.76 17.13
N LEU A 404 9.13 7.25 15.90
CA LEU A 404 8.87 5.83 15.67
C LEU A 404 10.16 5.03 15.88
N GLU A 405 10.10 4.06 16.80
CA GLU A 405 11.23 3.19 17.14
C GLU A 405 10.94 1.73 16.76
N CYS A 406 11.98 0.91 16.59
CA CYS A 406 11.81 -0.53 16.46
C CYS A 406 11.61 -1.15 17.85
N ALA A 407 10.45 -1.77 18.09
CA ALA A 407 10.14 -2.44 19.36
C ALA A 407 11.05 -3.65 19.67
N LYS A 408 11.76 -4.19 18.67
CA LYS A 408 12.69 -5.30 18.82
C LYS A 408 14.11 -4.75 18.85
N ALA A 409 14.70 -4.65 20.03
CA ALA A 409 16.11 -4.30 20.18
C ALA A 409 16.98 -5.23 19.30
N ASN A 410 17.87 -4.66 18.50
CA ASN A 410 18.79 -5.36 17.58
C ASN A 410 18.17 -6.06 16.36
N TYR A 411 16.93 -5.73 15.95
CA TYR A 411 16.41 -6.23 14.67
C TYR A 411 17.15 -5.57 13.49
N LEU A 412 18.07 -6.33 12.89
CA LEU A 412 18.75 -5.92 11.68
C LEU A 412 17.87 -6.24 10.47
N PHE A 413 17.53 -5.23 9.68
CA PHE A 413 16.83 -5.39 8.40
C PHE A 413 17.78 -5.92 7.31
N ASP A 414 18.65 -6.87 7.67
CA ASP A 414 19.78 -7.35 6.88
C ASP A 414 19.46 -8.62 6.09
N ASN A 415 18.28 -9.21 6.28
CA ASN A 415 17.82 -10.32 5.45
C ASN A 415 17.91 -9.92 3.98
N GLU A 416 18.26 -10.87 3.10
CA GLU A 416 18.17 -10.65 1.67
C GLU A 416 16.75 -10.17 1.38
N VAL A 417 16.65 -8.94 0.86
CA VAL A 417 15.40 -8.47 0.27
C VAL A 417 15.21 -9.40 -0.91
N GLN A 418 14.38 -10.44 -0.74
CA GLN A 418 13.87 -11.17 -1.88
C GLN A 418 13.07 -10.14 -2.67
N LEU A 419 13.71 -9.59 -3.69
CA LEU A 419 13.08 -8.78 -4.71
C LEU A 419 11.92 -9.63 -5.24
N GLN A 420 10.70 -9.22 -4.92
CA GLN A 420 9.48 -9.90 -5.37
C GLN A 420 9.25 -9.66 -6.87
#